data_AF-A0A951M3P5-F1
#
_entry.id   AF-A0A951M3P5-F1
#
_cell.length_a   1.000
_cell.length_b   1.000
_cell.length_c   1.000
_cell.angle_alpha   90.00
_cell.angle_beta   90.00
_cell.angle_gamma   90.00
#
_symmetry.space_group_name_H-M   'P 1'
#
loop_
_entity.id
_entity.type
_entity.pdbx_description
1 polymer ?
#
loop_
_entity_poly.entity_id
_entity_poly.type
_entity_poly.pdbx_seq_one_letter_code
_entity_poly.pdbx_strand_id
1 'polypeptide(L)' 'MKKSRFSEEQIAYALRISDGGTPVVDVCRQIGISEATFYTWKKKYEELA' A
#
# COMPACT_ATOMS: atom_id res chain seq x y z
N MET A 1 17.87 0.73 0.12
CA MET A 1 16.67 0.50 0.95
C MET A 1 16.79 -0.90 1.54
N LYS A 2 16.62 -1.10 2.86
CA LYS A 2 16.46 -2.47 3.41
C LYS A 2 15.34 -3.16 2.62
N LYS A 3 15.50 -4.44 2.27
CA LYS A 3 14.44 -5.19 1.57
C LYS A 3 13.13 -4.97 2.34
N SER A 4 12.14 -4.40 1.66
CA SER A 4 10.80 -4.28 2.23
C SER A 4 10.35 -5.68 2.62
N ARG A 5 9.72 -5.81 3.79
CA ARG A 5 9.15 -7.09 4.24
C ARG A 5 7.97 -7.53 3.35
N PHE A 6 7.47 -6.61 2.52
CA PHE A 6 6.37 -6.80 1.58
C PHE A 6 6.91 -6.78 0.15
N SER A 7 6.41 -7.68 -0.70
CA SER A 7 6.73 -7.70 -2.12
C SER A 7 6.10 -6.51 -2.85
N GLU A 8 6.65 -6.13 -3.99
CA GLU A 8 6.08 -5.06 -4.82
C GLU A 8 4.66 -5.40 -5.29
N GLU A 9 4.37 -6.69 -5.52
CA GLU A 9 3.04 -7.17 -5.87
C GLU A 9 2.03 -6.96 -4.73
N GLN A 10 2.44 -7.19 -3.47
CA GLN A 10 1.60 -6.91 -2.30
C GLN A 10 1.32 -5.40 -2.15
N ILE A 11 2.32 -4.56 -2.44
CA ILE A 11 2.17 -3.11 -2.39
C ILE A 11 1.22 -2.63 -3.50
N ALA A 12 1.42 -3.10 -4.74
CA ALA A 12 0.57 -2.77 -5.87
C ALA A 12 -0.89 -3.24 -5.67
N TYR A 13 -1.07 -4.42 -5.09
CA TYR A 13 -2.39 -4.94 -4.72
C TYR A 13 -3.08 -4.03 -3.68
N ALA A 14 -2.35 -3.60 -2.64
CA ALA A 14 -2.87 -2.68 -1.63
C ALA A 14 -3.38 -1.37 -2.25
N LEU A 15 -2.57 -0.75 -3.10
CA LEU A 15 -2.90 0.51 -3.78
C LEU A 15 -4.11 0.34 -4.70
N ARG A 16 -4.15 -0.73 -5.50
CA ARG A 16 -5.26 -1.01 -6.42
C ARG A 16 -6.59 -1.22 -5.70
N ILE A 17 -6.60 -1.92 -4.57
CA ILE A 17 -7.83 -2.11 -3.78
C ILE A 17 -8.35 -0.77 -3.24
N SER A 18 -7.45 0.09 -2.77
CA SER A 18 -7.80 1.43 -2.31
C SER A 18 -8.33 2.31 -3.45
N ASP A 19 -7.72 2.26 -4.63
CA ASP A 19 -8.19 2.99 -5.82
C ASP A 19 -9.55 2.48 -6.31
N GLY A 20 -9.84 1.20 -6.07
CA GLY A 20 -11.16 0.60 -6.29
C GLY A 20 -12.24 1.04 -5.30
N GLY A 21 -11.94 1.98 -4.40
CA GLY A 21 -12.90 2.56 -3.45
C GLY A 21 -12.97 1.85 -2.09
N THR A 22 -12.10 0.88 -1.83
CA THR A 22 -12.02 0.25 -0.50
C THR A 22 -11.37 1.22 0.49
N PRO A 23 -11.92 1.39 1.71
CA PRO A 23 -11.30 2.24 2.72
C PRO A 23 -9.88 1.78 3.06
N VAL A 24 -8.94 2.73 3.14
CA VAL A 24 -7.53 2.47 3.47
C VAL A 24 -7.37 1.70 4.79
N VAL A 25 -8.23 1.99 5.77
CA VAL A 25 -8.25 1.27 7.07
C VAL A 25 -8.49 -0.23 6.91
N ASP A 26 -9.36 -0.63 5.99
CA ASP A 26 -9.68 -2.06 5.77
C ASP A 26 -8.56 -2.73 4.97
N VAL A 27 -7.98 -2.03 3.98
CA VAL A 27 -6.77 -2.48 3.28
C VAL A 27 -5.63 -2.73 4.27
N CYS A 28 -5.42 -1.80 5.19
CA CYS A 28 -4.37 -1.90 6.21
C CYS A 28 -4.60 -3.09 7.16
N ARG A 29 -5.85 -3.33 7.57
CA ARG A 29 -6.22 -4.49 8.40
C ARG A 29 -6.02 -5.81 7.67
N GLN A 30 -6.40 -5.89 6.39
CA GLN A 30 -6.28 -7.11 5.59
C GLN A 30 -4.81 -7.50 5.35
N ILE A 31 -3.96 -6.51 5.10
CA ILE A 31 -2.54 -6.74 4.76
C ILE A 31 -1.65 -6.77 6.02
N GLY A 32 -2.15 -6.29 7.15
CA GLY A 32 -1.43 -6.24 8.42
C GLY A 32 -0.37 -5.13 8.44
N ILE A 33 -0.73 -3.94 7.94
CA ILE A 33 0.12 -2.75 7.91
C ILE A 33 -0.55 -1.58 8.62
N SER A 34 0.26 -0.54 8.90
CA SER A 34 -0.26 0.74 9.36
C SER A 34 -0.66 1.64 8.19
N GLU A 35 -1.61 2.55 8.41
CA GLU A 35 -1.99 3.56 7.42
C GLU A 35 -0.80 4.43 7.00
N ALA A 36 0.12 4.73 7.93
CA ALA A 36 1.36 5.45 7.63
C ALA A 36 2.24 4.71 6.60
N THR A 37 2.31 3.37 6.70
CA THR A 37 3.01 2.53 5.71
C THR A 37 2.32 2.60 4.36
N PHE A 38 0.99 2.50 4.33
CA PHE A 38 0.20 2.62 3.10
C PHE A 38 0.45 3.96 2.39
N TYR A 39 0.37 5.08 3.11
CA TYR A 39 0.62 6.39 2.51
C TYR A 39 2.07 6.59 2.05
N THR A 40 3.04 5.97 2.73
CA THR A 40 4.44 5.96 2.27
C THR A 40 4.57 5.24 0.93
N TRP A 41 3.89 4.10 0.76
CA TRP A 41 3.83 3.40 -0.51
C TRP A 41 3.11 4.22 -1.56
N LYS A 42 1.93 4.75 -1.23
CA LYS A 42 1.15 5.58 -2.13
C LYS A 42 1.99 6.75 -2.68
N LYS A 43 2.65 7.52 -1.82
CA LYS A 43 3.58 8.58 -2.25
C LYS A 43 4.70 8.06 -3.17
N LYS A 44 5.35 6.95 -2.78
CA LYS A 44 6.47 6.38 -3.55
C LYS A 44 6.06 5.89 -4.95
N TYR A 45 4.87 5.32 -5.08
CA TYR A 45 4.38 4.72 -6.31
C TYR A 45 3.50 5.67 -7.15
N GLU A 46 2.88 6.70 -6.55
CA GLU A 46 2.22 7.79 -7.29
C GLU A 46 3.22 8.76 -7.94
N GLU A 47 4.43 8.93 -7.38
CA GLU A 47 5.50 9.71 -8.04
C GLU A 47 6.09 9.03 -9.29
N LEU A 48 5.70 7.77 -9.55
CA LEU A 48 6.11 6.98 -10.72
C LEU A 48 5.08 6.98 -11.87
N ALA A 49 3.94 7.66 -11.70
CA ALA A 49 2.88 7.82 -12.70
C ALA A 49 2.87 9.23 -13.29
#